data_AF-A0A2H0GE47-F1
#
_entry.id   AF-A0A2H0GE47-F1
#
_cell.length_a   1.000
_cell.length_b   1.000
_cell.length_c   1.000
_cell.angle_alpha   90.00
_cell.angle_beta   90.00
_cell.angle_gamma   90.00
#
_symmetry.space_group_name_H-M   'P 1'
#
loop_
_entity.id
_entity.type
_entity.pdbx_description
1 polymer ?
#
loop_
_entity_poly.entity_id
_entity_poly.type
_entity_poly.pdbx_seq_one_letter_code
_entity_poly.pdbx_strand_id
1 'polypeptide(L)'
;YDEVIANEKKAMGNASASVENIERSLIMDNYEEGFYVLNNRNRTQETDSIESLTIRALFQDSDSNMLAIKNVLIIEPETKRYRKIKGSLGIEVIRMYLESHQNYILLAQVRNDDVGYVSLDEFRNIKFSKNRSHKFTLSKVSSKIATVGMIRKQLTF
;
A
#
# COMPACT_ATOMS: atom_id res chain seq x y z
N TYR A 1 -9.34 -28.39 -12.15
CA TYR A 1 -8.29 -27.41 -11.82
C TYR A 1 -8.92 -26.09 -11.40
N ASP A 2 -9.90 -25.60 -12.16
CA ASP A 2 -10.66 -24.36 -11.85
C ASP A 2 -11.39 -24.37 -10.49
N GLU A 3 -11.96 -25.51 -10.06
CA GLU A 3 -12.60 -25.61 -8.75
C GLU A 3 -11.63 -25.45 -7.56
N VAL A 4 -10.38 -25.88 -7.73
CA VAL A 4 -9.34 -25.76 -6.68
C VAL A 4 -8.94 -24.30 -6.52
N ILE A 5 -8.77 -23.57 -7.63
CA ILE A 5 -8.45 -22.13 -7.63
C ILE A 5 -9.61 -21.30 -7.08
N ALA A 6 -10.86 -21.64 -7.44
CA ALA A 6 -12.05 -20.99 -6.90
C ALA A 6 -12.16 -21.15 -5.37
N ASN A 7 -11.84 -22.34 -4.86
CA ASN A 7 -11.78 -22.59 -3.42
C ASN A 7 -10.64 -21.83 -2.75
N GLU A 8 -9.49 -21.69 -3.40
CA GLU A 8 -8.36 -20.93 -2.86
C GLU A 8 -8.68 -19.44 -2.73
N LYS A 9 -9.33 -18.84 -3.73
CA LYS A 9 -9.76 -17.43 -3.68
C LYS A 9 -10.82 -17.19 -2.61
N LYS A 10 -11.77 -18.12 -2.46
CA LYS A 10 -12.79 -18.06 -1.41
C LYS A 10 -12.18 -18.23 -0.01
N ALA A 11 -11.25 -19.16 0.15
CA ALA A 11 -10.51 -19.36 1.40
C ALA A 11 -9.68 -18.11 1.75
N MET A 12 -9.00 -17.53 0.76
CA MET A 12 -8.22 -16.30 0.95
C MET A 12 -9.10 -15.14 1.42
N GLY A 13 -10.30 -14.98 0.86
CA GLY A 13 -11.24 -13.94 1.30
C GLY A 13 -11.64 -14.02 2.78
N ASN A 14 -11.57 -15.22 3.38
CA ASN A 14 -11.87 -15.46 4.80
C ASN A 14 -10.62 -15.51 5.70
N ALA A 15 -9.41 -15.47 5.10
CA ALA A 15 -8.17 -15.44 5.86
C ALA A 15 -8.04 -14.14 6.67
N SER A 16 -7.23 -14.17 7.74
CA SER A 16 -6.95 -12.98 8.53
C SER A 16 -6.32 -11.88 7.66
N ALA A 17 -6.64 -10.63 7.95
CA ALA A 17 -6.15 -9.48 7.19
C ALA A 17 -4.67 -9.13 7.45
N SER A 18 -3.79 -10.12 7.62
CA SER A 18 -2.36 -9.83 7.73
C SER A 18 -1.81 -9.31 6.39
N VAL A 19 -0.72 -8.56 6.43
CA VAL A 19 -0.08 -8.04 5.21
C VAL A 19 0.32 -9.19 4.28
N GLU A 20 0.80 -10.30 4.83
CA GLU A 20 1.20 -11.49 4.08
C GLU A 20 0.01 -12.14 3.35
N ASN A 21 -1.15 -12.22 4.00
CA ASN A 21 -2.35 -12.76 3.37
C ASN A 21 -2.91 -11.79 2.32
N ILE A 22 -2.80 -10.48 2.54
CA ILE A 22 -3.18 -9.49 1.54
C ILE A 22 -2.23 -9.58 0.33
N GLU A 23 -0.92 -9.63 0.52
CA GLU A 23 0.08 -9.86 -0.53
C GLU A 23 -0.23 -11.11 -1.33
N ARG A 24 -0.48 -12.24 -0.65
CA ARG A 24 -0.86 -13.49 -1.32
C ARG A 24 -2.14 -13.33 -2.15
N SER A 25 -3.12 -12.58 -1.66
CA SER A 25 -4.35 -12.30 -2.40
C SER A 25 -4.12 -11.43 -3.64
N LEU A 26 -3.13 -10.55 -3.63
CA LEU A 26 -2.73 -9.75 -4.79
C LEU A 26 -2.07 -10.63 -5.84
N ILE A 27 -1.16 -11.51 -5.42
CA ILE A 27 -0.49 -12.48 -6.30
C ILE A 27 -1.53 -13.36 -7.01
N MET A 28 -2.56 -13.82 -6.30
CA MET A 28 -3.67 -14.59 -6.89
C MET A 28 -4.43 -13.84 -7.99
N ASP A 29 -4.43 -12.51 -7.96
CA ASP A 29 -5.05 -11.66 -8.98
C ASP A 29 -4.06 -11.13 -10.04
N ASN A 30 -2.90 -11.79 -10.12
CA ASN A 30 -1.82 -11.49 -11.05
C ASN A 30 -1.20 -10.10 -10.83
N TYR A 31 -1.10 -9.67 -9.57
CA TYR A 31 -0.24 -8.54 -9.24
C TYR A 31 1.22 -9.01 -9.10
N GLU A 32 2.14 -8.18 -9.57
CA GLU A 32 3.57 -8.42 -9.51
C GLU A 32 4.23 -7.57 -8.41
N GLU A 33 5.24 -8.12 -7.74
CA GLU A 33 6.08 -7.33 -6.85
C GLU A 33 6.92 -6.35 -7.69
N GLY A 34 6.69 -5.05 -7.49
CA GLY A 34 7.40 -3.98 -8.16
C GLY A 34 8.67 -3.60 -7.40
N PHE A 35 9.79 -3.51 -8.13
CA PHE A 35 11.04 -2.92 -7.62
C PHE A 35 11.17 -1.49 -8.10
N TYR A 36 11.43 -0.56 -7.19
CA TYR A 36 11.89 0.77 -7.60
C TYR A 36 13.36 0.66 -8.00
N VAL A 37 13.62 0.61 -9.31
CA VAL A 37 14.98 0.79 -9.83
C VAL A 37 15.28 2.28 -9.74
N LEU A 38 16.07 2.68 -8.74
CA LEU A 38 16.79 3.96 -8.81
C LEU A 38 17.70 3.86 -10.03
N ASN A 39 17.29 4.44 -11.16
CA ASN A 39 18.09 4.50 -12.38
C ASN A 39 19.39 5.28 -12.10
N ASN A 40 20.40 4.58 -11.58
CA ASN A 40 21.76 5.07 -11.56
C ASN A 40 22.31 4.99 -12.98
N ARG A 41 22.33 6.16 -13.63
CA ARG A 41 23.24 6.61 -14.69
C ARG A 41 23.44 5.68 -15.89
N ASN A 42 23.16 6.25 -17.07
CA ASN A 42 23.47 5.80 -18.44
C ASN A 42 22.32 5.11 -19.18
N ARG A 43 21.26 5.87 -19.48
CA ARG A 43 20.45 5.63 -20.68
C ARG A 43 20.20 6.94 -21.41
N THR A 44 20.98 7.16 -22.45
CA THR A 44 20.58 7.93 -23.62
C THR A 44 19.32 7.29 -24.18
N GLN A 45 18.18 7.98 -24.11
CA GLN A 45 17.12 8.08 -25.13
C GLN A 45 15.80 8.54 -24.50
N GLU A 46 15.20 9.51 -25.18
CA GLU A 46 13.89 10.09 -24.95
C GLU A 46 12.83 9.03 -24.66
N THR A 47 12.42 8.97 -23.40
CA THR A 47 11.12 8.44 -22.97
C THR A 47 10.70 9.36 -21.85
N ASP A 48 9.46 9.85 -21.89
CA ASP A 48 8.89 10.75 -20.88
C ASP A 48 9.36 10.32 -19.50
N SER A 49 10.22 11.15 -18.89
CA SER A 49 10.87 10.82 -17.64
C SER A 49 9.78 10.68 -16.58
N ILE A 50 9.47 9.44 -16.20
CA ILE A 50 8.59 9.13 -15.08
C ILE A 50 9.18 9.83 -13.85
N GLU A 51 8.61 10.97 -13.45
CA GLU A 51 9.12 11.72 -12.31
C GLU A 51 8.73 10.99 -11.03
N SER A 52 9.71 10.26 -10.47
CA SER A 52 9.55 9.67 -9.14
C SER A 52 9.53 10.77 -8.07
N LEU A 53 8.47 10.79 -7.28
CA LEU A 53 8.30 11.63 -6.11
C LEU A 53 8.73 10.86 -4.87
N THR A 54 9.83 11.29 -4.25
CA THR A 54 10.17 10.85 -2.89
C THR A 54 9.32 11.62 -1.88
N ILE A 55 8.47 10.91 -1.15
CA ILE A 55 7.57 11.45 -0.13
C ILE A 55 8.04 11.03 1.27
N ARG A 56 8.05 11.99 2.19
CA ARG A 56 8.30 11.82 3.61
C ARG A 56 6.96 11.65 4.32
N ALA A 57 6.56 10.40 4.52
CA ALA A 57 5.27 10.01 5.05
C ALA A 57 5.29 9.84 6.56
N LEU A 58 4.26 10.36 7.20
CA LEU A 58 3.85 9.99 8.55
C LEU A 58 2.42 9.46 8.49
N PHE A 59 2.03 8.67 9.48
CA PHE A 59 0.73 8.04 9.54
C PHE A 59 0.02 8.40 10.84
N GLN A 60 -1.27 8.70 10.75
CA GLN A 60 -2.11 9.04 11.89
C GLN A 60 -3.49 8.39 11.74
N ASP A 61 -4.27 8.32 12.82
CA ASP A 61 -5.69 7.97 12.73
C ASP A 61 -6.59 9.20 12.58
N SER A 62 -7.92 8.98 12.53
CA SER A 62 -8.93 10.03 12.43
C SER A 62 -8.88 11.05 13.56
N ASP A 63 -8.41 10.63 14.74
CA ASP A 63 -8.29 11.48 15.93
C ASP A 63 -6.92 12.19 15.97
N SER A 64 -6.15 12.14 14.87
CA SER A 64 -4.80 12.71 14.73
C SER A 64 -3.75 12.09 15.67
N ASN A 65 -3.99 10.90 16.21
CA ASN A 65 -2.97 10.16 16.94
C ASN A 65 -1.95 9.58 15.96
N MET A 66 -0.68 9.86 16.22
CA MET A 66 0.42 9.34 15.40
C MET A 66 0.59 7.84 15.59
N LEU A 67 0.76 7.11 14.50
CA LEU A 67 0.82 5.66 14.49
C LEU A 67 2.24 5.17 14.22
N ALA A 68 2.67 4.17 15.00
CA ALA A 68 3.87 3.40 14.71
C ALA A 68 3.55 2.31 13.69
N ILE A 69 4.24 2.32 12.55
CA ILE A 69 3.93 1.46 11.41
C ILE A 69 5.02 0.40 11.24
N LYS A 70 4.64 -0.89 11.26
CA LYS A 70 5.56 -2.03 11.03
C LYS A 70 5.91 -2.18 9.55
N ASN A 71 4.89 -2.13 8.69
CA ASN A 71 5.02 -2.32 7.25
C ASN A 71 4.02 -1.43 6.51
N VAL A 72 4.41 -0.94 5.34
CA VAL A 72 3.52 -0.28 4.39
C VAL A 72 3.53 -1.09 3.09
N LEU A 73 2.37 -1.58 2.68
CA LEU A 73 2.14 -2.18 1.38
C LEU A 73 1.54 -1.10 0.46
N ILE A 74 2.27 -0.75 -0.59
CA ILE A 74 1.85 0.20 -1.61
C ILE A 74 1.38 -0.57 -2.82
N ILE A 75 0.15 -0.36 -3.25
CA ILE A 75 -0.48 -1.08 -4.36
C ILE A 75 -0.76 -0.09 -5.50
N GLU A 76 -0.36 -0.48 -6.70
CA GLU A 76 -0.61 0.19 -7.97
C GLU A 76 -1.69 -0.61 -8.74
N PRO A 77 -2.97 -0.25 -8.60
CA PRO A 77 -4.04 -1.02 -9.22
C PRO A 77 -4.00 -0.96 -10.76
N GLU A 78 -3.52 0.15 -11.34
CA GLU A 78 -3.49 0.37 -12.79
C GLU A 78 -2.42 -0.50 -13.48
N THR A 79 -1.23 -0.62 -12.88
CA THR A 79 -0.11 -1.43 -13.41
C THR A 79 -0.10 -2.86 -12.86
N LYS A 80 -1.03 -3.18 -11.94
CA LYS A 80 -1.05 -4.41 -11.16
C LYS A 80 0.29 -4.70 -10.47
N ARG A 81 0.86 -3.70 -9.82
CA ARG A 81 2.09 -3.85 -9.04
C ARG A 81 1.85 -3.59 -7.57
N TYR A 82 2.70 -4.16 -6.72
CA TYR A 82 2.73 -3.78 -5.32
C TYR A 82 4.16 -3.78 -4.80
N ARG A 83 4.41 -3.07 -3.69
CA ARG A 83 5.69 -3.10 -2.98
C ARG A 83 5.49 -2.99 -1.49
N LYS A 84 6.33 -3.68 -0.73
CA LYS A 84 6.37 -3.56 0.72
C LYS A 84 7.55 -2.69 1.16
N ILE A 85 7.27 -1.73 2.01
CA ILE A 85 8.25 -0.90 2.69
C ILE A 85 8.22 -1.25 4.17
N LYS A 86 9.39 -1.57 4.74
CA LYS A 86 9.52 -1.77 6.17
C LYS A 86 9.42 -0.43 6.88
N GLY A 87 8.57 -0.35 7.89
CA GLY A 87 8.48 0.79 8.79
C GLY A 87 9.40 0.65 10.00
N SER A 88 8.98 1.14 11.16
CA SER A 88 9.74 1.05 12.41
C SER A 88 8.88 0.72 13.61
N LEU A 89 9.53 0.38 14.73
CA LEU A 89 8.85 0.05 15.98
C LEU A 89 8.31 1.29 16.72
N GLY A 90 8.67 2.50 16.26
CA GLY A 90 8.26 3.79 16.81
C GLY A 90 7.50 4.65 15.79
N ILE A 91 7.20 5.89 16.18
CA ILE A 91 6.66 6.88 15.25
C ILE A 91 7.84 7.46 14.47
N GLU A 92 7.90 7.17 13.18
CA GLU A 92 9.00 7.59 12.32
C GLU A 92 8.52 7.99 10.94
N VAL A 93 9.26 8.90 10.31
CA VAL A 93 9.03 9.30 8.93
C VAL A 93 9.47 8.17 8.00
N ILE A 94 8.52 7.62 7.25
CA ILE A 94 8.77 6.59 6.24
C ILE A 94 8.99 7.27 4.89
N ARG A 95 10.09 6.95 4.20
CA ARG A 95 10.32 7.43 2.83
C ARG A 95 9.63 6.51 1.85
N MET A 96 8.77 7.08 1.01
CA MET A 96 8.06 6.35 -0.04
C MET A 96 8.41 6.95 -1.39
N TYR A 97 8.55 6.12 -2.42
CA TYR A 97 8.79 6.54 -3.79
C TYR A 97 7.51 6.30 -4.57
N LEU A 98 6.82 7.36 -4.99
CA LEU A 98 5.56 7.28 -5.75
C LEU A 98 5.75 8.02 -7.08
N GLU A 99 5.19 7.52 -8.17
CA GLU A 99 5.16 8.24 -9.45
C GLU A 99 4.08 9.31 -9.42
N SER A 100 4.37 10.50 -9.96
CA SER A 100 3.50 11.68 -9.88
C SER A 100 2.14 11.54 -10.56
N HIS A 101 2.01 10.66 -11.54
CA HIS A 101 0.80 10.48 -12.35
C HIS A 101 0.04 9.19 -12.04
N GLN A 102 0.47 8.43 -11.04
CA GLN A 102 -0.16 7.17 -10.67
C GLN A 102 -1.00 7.33 -9.41
N ASN A 103 -2.09 6.57 -9.35
CA ASN A 103 -2.91 6.42 -8.16
C ASN A 103 -2.47 5.19 -7.37
N TYR A 104 -2.47 5.32 -6.05
CA TYR A 104 -2.00 4.28 -5.16
C TYR A 104 -3.06 3.93 -4.13
N ILE A 105 -2.99 2.71 -3.64
CA ILE A 105 -3.60 2.32 -2.37
C ILE A 105 -2.47 2.10 -1.38
N LEU A 106 -2.63 2.63 -0.18
CA LEU A 106 -1.68 2.42 0.90
C LEU A 106 -2.34 1.53 1.95
N LEU A 107 -1.68 0.44 2.29
CA LEU A 107 -2.02 -0.41 3.43
C LEU A 107 -0.88 -0.32 4.43
N ALA A 108 -1.17 -0.07 5.68
CA ALA A 108 -0.19 0.03 6.74
C ALA A 108 -0.53 -0.94 7.87
N GLN A 109 0.42 -1.80 8.22
CA GLN A 109 0.34 -2.61 9.42
C GLN A 109 0.79 -1.78 10.61
N VAL A 110 -0.11 -1.51 11.53
CA VAL A 110 0.17 -0.76 12.75
C VAL A 110 0.89 -1.68 13.75
N ARG A 111 1.61 -1.11 14.72
CA ARG A 111 2.39 -1.87 15.72
C ARG A 111 1.58 -2.94 16.47
N ASN A 112 0.30 -2.70 16.71
CA ASN A 112 -0.62 -3.64 17.35
C ASN A 112 -1.23 -4.67 16.38
N ASP A 113 -0.69 -4.76 15.16
CA ASP A 113 -1.12 -5.62 14.06
C ASP A 113 -2.47 -5.23 13.43
N ASP A 114 -3.09 -4.13 13.85
CA ASP A 114 -4.25 -3.59 13.13
C ASP A 114 -3.85 -3.12 11.73
N VAL A 115 -4.83 -3.10 10.84
CA VAL A 115 -4.65 -2.68 9.45
C VAL A 115 -5.22 -1.29 9.29
N GLY A 116 -4.37 -0.34 8.92
CA GLY A 116 -4.76 0.97 8.43
C GLY A 116 -4.69 1.01 6.90
N TYR A 117 -5.56 1.78 6.26
CA TYR A 117 -5.48 1.97 4.81
C TYR A 117 -5.83 3.40 4.38
N VAL A 118 -5.35 3.73 3.18
CA VAL A 118 -5.79 4.84 2.33
C VAL A 118 -6.28 4.20 1.04
N SER A 119 -7.58 4.30 0.80
CA SER A 119 -8.23 3.81 -0.42
C SER A 119 -7.78 4.59 -1.66
N LEU A 120 -8.12 4.06 -2.83
CA LEU A 120 -7.80 4.68 -4.11
C LEU A 120 -8.37 6.10 -4.22
N ASP A 121 -9.63 6.27 -3.81
CA ASP A 121 -10.32 7.56 -3.88
C ASP A 121 -9.79 8.56 -2.85
N GLU A 122 -9.44 8.12 -1.64
CA GLU A 122 -8.77 8.98 -0.66
C GLU A 122 -7.40 9.44 -1.19
N PHE A 123 -6.63 8.53 -1.79
CA PHE A 123 -5.31 8.85 -2.32
C PHE A 123 -5.36 9.85 -3.49
N ARG A 124 -6.33 9.70 -4.41
CA ARG A 124 -6.54 10.63 -5.54
C ARG A 124 -6.73 12.09 -5.12
N ASN A 125 -7.25 12.30 -3.92
CA ASN A 125 -7.51 13.62 -3.37
C ASN A 125 -6.28 14.24 -2.66
N ILE A 126 -5.18 13.51 -2.56
CA ILE A 126 -3.96 13.97 -1.91
C ILE A 126 -3.18 14.91 -2.82
N LYS A 127 -2.95 16.13 -2.32
CA LYS A 127 -2.05 17.09 -2.94
C LYS A 127 -0.73 17.11 -2.17
N PHE A 128 0.33 16.62 -2.79
CA PHE A 128 1.66 16.68 -2.19
C PHE A 128 2.16 18.12 -2.14
N SER A 129 2.59 18.55 -0.95
CA SER A 129 3.16 19.87 -0.75
C SER A 129 4.58 19.95 -1.34
N LYS A 130 5.09 21.17 -1.56
CA LYS A 130 6.44 21.40 -2.12
C LYS A 130 7.56 20.72 -1.33
N ASN A 131 7.40 20.59 -0.01
CA ASN A 131 8.40 19.92 0.85
C ASN A 131 8.34 18.38 0.79
N ARG A 132 7.41 17.84 -0.02
CA ARG A 132 7.17 16.41 -0.22
C ARG A 132 6.95 15.64 1.08
N SER A 133 6.46 16.31 2.12
CA SER A 133 6.03 15.69 3.37
C SER A 133 4.51 15.62 3.43
N HIS A 134 4.00 14.47 3.86
CA HIS A 134 2.58 14.24 3.97
C HIS A 134 2.26 13.39 5.21
N LYS A 135 1.16 13.72 5.88
CA LYS A 135 0.60 12.92 6.97
C LYS A 135 -0.64 12.20 6.42
N PHE A 136 -0.54 10.90 6.23
CA PHE A 136 -1.66 10.08 5.79
C PHE A 136 -2.54 9.77 7.00
N THR A 137 -3.82 10.13 6.90
CA THR A 137 -4.84 9.67 7.83
C THR A 137 -5.30 8.29 7.39
N LEU A 138 -5.22 7.30 8.28
CA LEU A 138 -5.55 5.91 7.99
C LEU A 138 -6.95 5.57 8.50
N SER A 139 -7.76 4.97 7.64
CA SER A 139 -8.94 4.21 8.04
C SER A 139 -8.49 2.90 8.68
N LYS A 140 -8.81 2.69 9.95
CA LYS A 140 -8.30 1.53 10.74
C LYS A 140 -9.37 0.45 10.87
N VAL A 141 -8.93 -0.81 10.77
CA VAL A 141 -9.74 -1.98 11.10
C VAL A 141 -8.89 -2.91 11.95
N SER A 142 -9.50 -3.46 13.02
CA SER A 142 -8.76 -4.39 13.85
C SER A 142 -8.51 -5.71 13.14
N SER A 143 -7.26 -6.18 13.14
CA SER A 143 -6.88 -7.43 12.50
C SER A 143 -7.49 -8.67 13.15
N LYS A 144 -7.97 -8.55 14.39
CA LYS A 144 -8.68 -9.63 15.10
C LYS A 144 -10.02 -9.99 14.47
N ILE A 145 -10.65 -9.04 13.76
CA ILE A 145 -11.98 -9.21 13.16
C ILE A 145 -11.97 -9.01 11.64
N ALA A 146 -10.92 -8.38 11.10
CA ALA A 146 -10.80 -8.13 9.67
C ALA A 146 -10.36 -9.39 8.92
N THR A 147 -11.02 -9.65 7.80
CA THR A 147 -10.55 -10.61 6.79
C THR A 147 -9.95 -9.90 5.59
N VAL A 148 -9.16 -10.61 4.79
CA VAL A 148 -8.68 -10.10 3.49
C VAL A 148 -9.84 -9.61 2.63
N GLY A 149 -10.92 -10.38 2.54
CA GLY A 149 -12.09 -10.00 1.75
C GLY A 149 -12.76 -8.72 2.24
N MET A 150 -12.76 -8.46 3.56
CA MET A 150 -13.26 -7.20 4.12
C MET A 150 -12.37 -6.03 3.75
N ILE A 151 -11.05 -6.16 3.94
CA ILE A 151 -10.09 -5.09 3.60
C ILE A 151 -10.19 -4.77 2.11
N ARG A 152 -10.13 -5.77 1.24
CA ARG A 152 -10.14 -5.58 -0.21
C ARG A 152 -11.36 -4.83 -0.73
N LYS A 153 -12.55 -5.07 -0.15
CA LYS A 153 -13.77 -4.31 -0.48
C LYS A 153 -13.63 -2.81 -0.20
N GLN A 154 -12.83 -2.42 0.80
CA GLN A 154 -12.57 -1.02 1.15
C GLN A 154 -11.54 -0.35 0.23
N LEU A 155 -10.71 -1.13 -0.47
CA LEU A 155 -9.63 -0.59 -1.30
C LEU A 155 -10.08 -0.22 -2.72
N THR A 156 -11.29 -0.66 -3.12
CA THR A 156 -11.93 -0.39 -4.43
C THR A 156 -11.03 -0.67 -5.65
N PHE A 157 -10.68 -1.95 -5.84
CA PHE A 157 -10.17 -2.52 -7.10
C PHE A 157 -10.51 -4.01 -7.23
#